data_AF-A0A1D9GJ88-F1
#
_entry.id   AF-A0A1D9GJ88-F1
#
_cell.length_a   1.000
_cell.length_b   1.000
_cell.length_c   1.000
_cell.angle_alpha   90.00
_cell.angle_beta   90.00
_cell.angle_gamma   90.00
#
_symmetry.space_group_name_H-M   'P 1'
#
loop_
_entity.id
_entity.type
_entity.pdbx_description
1 polymer ?
#
loop_
_entity_poly.entity_id
_entity_poly.type
_entity_poly.pdbx_seq_one_letter_code
_entity_poly.pdbx_strand_id
1 'polypeptide(L)'
;MNPELSFAQNRLNQLTEQLLSETPVTGDIIFFANDDAGGISGATWRFEDEDHALLKDRNVKFMLMELLNTLIQHRAGEGHTNTLHGIVHLEKSSPSIQWLTSNEAEQQRNLE
;
A
#
# COMPACT_ATOMS: atom_id res chain seq x y z
N MET A 1 0.30 20.56 -3.75
CA MET A 1 -0.25 19.21 -4.07
C MET A 1 0.86 18.43 -4.72
N ASN A 2 1.34 17.35 -4.10
CA ASN A 2 2.35 16.47 -4.70
C ASN A 2 1.68 15.59 -5.76
N PRO A 3 2.00 15.73 -7.06
CA PRO A 3 1.33 15.00 -8.13
C PRO A 3 1.49 13.47 -8.00
N GLU A 4 2.59 13.01 -7.42
CA GLU A 4 2.84 11.58 -7.13
C GLU A 4 1.83 10.98 -6.14
N LEU A 5 1.49 11.73 -5.08
CA LEU A 5 0.50 11.30 -4.07
C LEU A 5 -0.87 11.13 -4.73
N SER A 6 -1.25 12.04 -5.62
CA SER A 6 -2.49 11.93 -6.38
C SER A 6 -2.51 10.71 -7.31
N PHE A 7 -1.37 10.32 -7.90
CA PHE A 7 -1.31 9.13 -8.77
C PHE A 7 -1.50 7.83 -7.96
N ALA A 8 -0.73 7.67 -6.88
CA ALA A 8 -0.82 6.52 -6.00
C ALA A 8 -2.22 6.37 -5.39
N GLN A 9 -2.75 7.47 -4.87
CA GLN A 9 -4.09 7.54 -4.28
C GLN A 9 -5.19 7.16 -5.28
N ASN A 10 -5.12 7.70 -6.50
CA ASN A 10 -6.15 7.46 -7.52
C ASN A 10 -6.12 6.01 -8.01
N ARG A 11 -4.92 5.42 -8.15
CA ARG A 11 -4.77 4.01 -8.47
C ARG A 11 -5.30 3.08 -7.37
N LEU A 12 -5.03 3.43 -6.11
CA LEU A 12 -5.57 2.69 -4.98
C LEU A 12 -7.10 2.76 -4.95
N ASN A 13 -7.67 3.96 -5.10
CA ASN A 13 -9.11 4.16 -5.16
C ASN A 13 -9.76 3.29 -6.25
N GLN A 14 -9.19 3.27 -7.46
CA GLN A 14 -9.72 2.43 -8.54
C GLN A 14 -9.69 0.94 -8.17
N LEU A 15 -8.62 0.47 -7.54
CA LEU A 15 -8.48 -0.92 -7.12
C LEU A 15 -9.50 -1.28 -6.04
N THR A 16 -9.65 -0.43 -5.03
CA THR A 16 -10.57 -0.66 -3.91
C THR A 16 -12.03 -0.52 -4.34
N GLU A 17 -12.37 0.42 -5.21
CA GLU A 17 -13.71 0.50 -5.79
C GLU A 17 -14.06 -0.75 -6.60
N GLN A 18 -13.11 -1.31 -7.36
CA GLN A 18 -13.36 -2.53 -8.14
C GLN A 18 -13.50 -3.78 -7.27
N LEU A 19 -12.72 -3.88 -6.18
CA LEU A 19 -12.62 -5.11 -5.39
C LEU A 19 -13.47 -5.10 -4.12
N LEU A 20 -13.69 -3.91 -3.56
CA LEU A 20 -14.24 -3.67 -2.23
C LEU A 20 -15.47 -2.73 -2.29
N SER A 21 -16.04 -2.49 -3.48
CA SER A 21 -17.30 -1.73 -3.63
C SER A 21 -18.43 -2.28 -2.76
N GLU A 22 -18.47 -3.59 -2.57
CA GLU A 22 -19.55 -4.29 -1.87
C GLU A 22 -19.16 -4.68 -0.44
N THR A 23 -17.91 -4.47 -0.03
CA THR A 23 -17.40 -4.93 1.25
C THR A 23 -16.54 -3.84 1.89
N PRO A 24 -17.07 -3.15 2.92
CA PRO A 24 -16.32 -2.12 3.63
C PRO A 24 -15.25 -2.79 4.51
N VAL A 25 -14.05 -2.95 3.96
CA VAL A 25 -12.89 -3.44 4.73
C VAL A 25 -12.18 -2.27 5.39
N THR A 26 -11.65 -2.52 6.59
CA THR A 26 -10.84 -1.55 7.32
C THR A 26 -9.56 -2.22 7.79
N GLY A 27 -8.43 -1.56 7.57
CA GLY A 27 -7.15 -2.12 7.98
C GLY A 27 -5.96 -1.34 7.42
N ASP A 28 -4.77 -1.78 7.81
CA ASP A 28 -3.53 -1.11 7.50
C ASP A 28 -2.59 -2.02 6.73
N ILE A 29 -2.01 -1.51 5.66
CA ILE A 29 -1.01 -2.22 4.86
C ILE A 29 0.29 -1.45 4.92
N ILE A 30 1.23 -1.95 5.70
CA ILE A 30 2.57 -1.35 5.77
C ILE A 30 3.43 -2.04 4.72
N PHE A 31 3.88 -1.31 3.72
CA PHE A 31 4.72 -1.85 2.64
C PHE A 31 6.15 -1.35 2.75
N PHE A 32 7.07 -2.23 2.40
CA PHE A 32 8.50 -1.98 2.40
C PHE A 32 9.03 -2.19 1.00
N ALA A 33 9.86 -1.28 0.53
CA ALA A 33 10.59 -1.43 -0.72
C ALA A 33 12.01 -1.95 -0.48
N ASN A 34 12.59 -2.55 -1.52
CA ASN A 34 14.01 -2.82 -1.59
C ASN A 34 14.75 -1.60 -2.14
N ASP A 35 15.78 -1.19 -1.41
CA ASP A 35 16.66 -0.06 -1.76
C ASP A 35 17.39 -0.27 -3.10
N ASP A 36 17.71 -1.52 -3.45
CA ASP A 36 18.59 -1.86 -4.59
C ASP A 36 17.84 -2.00 -5.93
N ALA A 37 16.61 -2.54 -5.91
CA ALA A 37 15.85 -2.86 -7.12
C ALA A 37 14.64 -1.94 -7.37
N GLY A 38 14.34 -1.02 -6.44
CA GLY A 38 13.17 -0.15 -6.52
C GLY A 38 11.85 -0.93 -6.59
N GLY A 39 11.77 -2.09 -5.94
CA GLY A 39 10.58 -2.95 -5.94
C GLY A 39 10.04 -3.21 -4.54
N ILE A 40 8.79 -3.68 -4.45
CA ILE A 40 8.23 -4.07 -3.15
C ILE A 40 8.98 -5.27 -2.57
N SER A 41 9.57 -5.10 -1.39
CA SER A 41 10.25 -6.14 -0.62
C SER A 41 9.24 -6.99 0.15
N GLY A 42 8.21 -6.35 0.69
CA GLY A 42 7.13 -7.03 1.38
C GLY A 42 6.04 -6.06 1.84
N ALA A 43 4.91 -6.63 2.25
CA ALA A 43 3.84 -5.87 2.86
C ALA A 43 3.31 -6.62 4.08
N THR A 44 3.12 -5.89 5.17
CA THR A 44 2.45 -6.34 6.40
C THR A 44 1.01 -5.89 6.31
N TRP A 45 0.10 -6.86 6.38
CA TRP A 45 -1.34 -6.64 6.25
C TRP A 45 -1.93 -6.79 7.65
N ARG A 46 -2.57 -5.73 8.15
CA ARG A 46 -3.25 -5.67 9.44
C ARG A 46 -4.73 -5.49 9.17
N PHE A 47 -5.41 -6.60 8.92
CA PHE A 47 -6.85 -6.66 8.73
C PHE A 47 -7.45 -7.67 9.69
N GLU A 48 -8.77 -7.60 9.90
CA GLU A 48 -9.49 -8.66 10.61
C GLU A 48 -9.43 -9.98 9.82
N ASP A 49 -9.53 -11.11 10.52
CA ASP A 49 -9.35 -12.45 9.92
C ASP A 49 -10.37 -12.72 8.79
N GLU A 50 -11.58 -12.18 8.96
CA GLU A 50 -12.68 -12.25 7.97
C GLU A 50 -12.33 -11.50 6.68
N ASP A 51 -11.74 -10.30 6.80
CA ASP A 51 -11.25 -9.51 5.67
C ASP A 51 -10.05 -10.19 5.00
N HIS A 52 -9.19 -10.83 5.77
CA HIS A 52 -8.02 -11.54 5.26
C HIS A 52 -8.40 -12.68 4.31
N ALA A 53 -9.47 -13.42 4.62
CA ALA A 53 -10.01 -14.46 3.75
C ALA A 53 -10.57 -13.88 2.45
N LEU A 54 -11.32 -12.78 2.54
CA LEU A 54 -11.89 -12.06 1.38
C LEU A 54 -10.83 -11.48 0.45
N LEU A 55 -9.80 -10.85 1.01
CA LEU A 55 -8.70 -10.26 0.25
C LEU A 55 -7.87 -11.33 -0.48
N LYS A 56 -7.76 -12.52 0.13
CA LYS A 56 -7.08 -13.68 -0.47
C LYS A 56 -7.90 -14.30 -1.59
N ASP A 57 -9.22 -14.43 -1.41
CA ASP A 57 -10.14 -14.99 -2.41
C ASP A 57 -10.22 -14.11 -3.67
N ARG A 58 -10.29 -12.78 -3.49
CA ARG A 58 -10.42 -11.80 -4.58
C ARG A 58 -9.09 -11.39 -5.24
N ASN A 59 -7.98 -12.08 -4.97
CA ASN A 59 -6.63 -11.72 -5.46
C ASN A 59 -6.21 -10.26 -5.17
N VAL A 60 -6.84 -9.61 -4.18
CA VAL A 60 -6.58 -8.20 -3.84
C VAL A 60 -5.13 -8.02 -3.40
N LYS A 61 -4.62 -9.01 -2.65
CA LYS A 61 -3.23 -9.01 -2.19
C LYS A 61 -2.23 -8.93 -3.35
N PHE A 62 -2.45 -9.72 -4.40
CA PHE A 62 -1.56 -9.73 -5.56
C PHE A 62 -1.65 -8.42 -6.34
N MET A 63 -2.86 -7.96 -6.66
CA MET A 63 -3.03 -6.73 -7.43
C MET A 63 -2.55 -5.48 -6.69
N LEU A 64 -2.74 -5.40 -5.37
CA LEU A 64 -2.21 -4.31 -4.57
C LEU A 64 -0.68 -4.34 -4.54
N MET A 65 -0.06 -5.52 -4.38
CA MET A 65 1.40 -5.64 -4.39
C MET A 65 2.00 -5.21 -5.74
N GLU A 66 1.39 -5.60 -6.86
CA GLU A 66 1.80 -5.16 -8.20
C GLU A 66 1.67 -3.63 -8.36
N LEU A 67 0.57 -3.06 -7.84
CA LEU A 67 0.36 -1.62 -7.88
C LEU A 67 1.41 -0.89 -7.05
N LEU A 68 1.62 -1.31 -5.80
CA LEU A 68 2.64 -0.75 -4.91
C LEU A 68 4.03 -0.88 -5.53
N ASN A 69 4.35 -2.02 -6.13
CA ASN A 69 5.60 -2.22 -6.85
C ASN A 69 5.79 -1.19 -7.96
N THR A 70 4.76 -0.95 -8.77
CA THR A 70 4.78 0.07 -9.84
C THR A 70 4.99 1.48 -9.27
N LEU A 71 4.34 1.80 -8.16
CA LEU A 71 4.47 3.10 -7.49
C LEU A 71 5.88 3.32 -6.94
N ILE A 72 6.46 2.29 -6.30
CA ILE A 72 7.82 2.31 -5.79
C ILE A 72 8.82 2.46 -6.94
N GLN A 73 8.65 1.72 -8.03
CA GLN A 73 9.52 1.82 -9.21
C GLN A 73 9.49 3.20 -9.83
N HIS A 74 8.29 3.79 -9.93
CA HIS A 74 8.13 5.15 -10.45
C HIS A 74 8.91 6.16 -9.59
N ARG A 75 8.73 6.07 -8.27
CA ARG A 75 9.37 6.95 -7.28
C ARG A 75 10.89 6.75 -7.20
N ALA A 76 11.36 5.51 -7.28
CA ALA A 76 12.77 5.17 -7.37
C ALA A 76 13.41 5.74 -8.65
N GLY A 77 12.68 5.69 -9.78
CA GLY A 77 13.10 6.30 -11.04
C GLY A 77 13.24 7.82 -10.98
N GLU A 78 12.46 8.50 -10.12
CA GLU A 78 12.60 9.95 -9.85
C GLU A 78 13.73 10.27 -8.85
N GLY A 79 14.41 9.26 -8.28
CA GLY A 79 15.51 9.44 -7.33
C GLY A 79 15.05 9.57 -5.86
N HIS A 80 13.79 9.29 -5.55
CA HIS A 80 13.22 9.37 -4.20
C HIS A 80 13.43 8.07 -3.41
N THR A 81 14.67 7.57 -3.34
CA THR A 81 15.02 6.30 -2.67
C THR A 81 14.80 6.33 -1.16
N ASN A 82 14.84 7.51 -0.53
CA ASN A 82 14.68 7.64 0.92
C ASN A 82 13.23 7.48 1.41
N THR A 83 12.23 7.48 0.51
CA THR A 83 10.79 7.40 0.86
C THR A 83 10.07 6.36 0.00
N LEU A 84 10.68 5.18 -0.15
CA LEU A 84 10.10 4.07 -0.90
C LEU A 84 9.16 3.19 -0.05
N HIS A 85 9.14 3.40 1.27
CA HIS A 85 8.28 2.68 2.19
C HIS A 85 7.00 3.48 2.44
N GLY A 86 6.02 2.85 3.05
CA GLY A 86 4.79 3.55 3.40
C GLY A 86 3.75 2.68 4.05
N ILE A 87 2.63 3.31 4.34
CA ILE A 87 1.44 2.67 4.86
C ILE A 87 0.25 3.04 3.98
N VAL A 88 -0.56 2.05 3.65
CA VAL A 88 -1.88 2.25 3.05
C VAL A 88 -2.90 1.98 4.14
N HIS A 89 -3.57 3.03 4.58
CA HIS A 89 -4.71 2.93 5.47
C HIS A 89 -5.96 2.71 4.63
N LEU A 90 -6.74 1.67 4.93
CA LEU A 90 -8.06 1.44 4.35
C LEU A 90 -9.09 1.74 5.41
N GLU A 91 -9.92 2.74 5.19
CA GLU A 91 -11.06 3.05 6.04
C GLU A 91 -12.34 2.89 5.24
N LYS A 92 -13.13 1.83 5.51
CA LYS A 92 -14.40 1.55 4.81
C LYS A 92 -14.29 1.62 3.28
N SER A 93 -13.33 0.88 2.72
CA SER A 93 -13.02 0.88 1.28
C SER A 93 -12.46 2.19 0.72
N SER A 94 -12.14 3.17 1.56
CA SER A 94 -11.38 4.36 1.19
C SER A 94 -9.90 4.13 1.52
N PRO A 95 -9.05 3.79 0.53
CA PRO A 95 -7.63 3.71 0.77
C PRO A 95 -7.06 5.11 0.96
N SER A 96 -5.97 5.22 1.69
CA SER A 96 -5.18 6.43 1.86
C SER A 96 -3.73 6.01 1.97
N ILE A 97 -2.88 6.51 1.07
CA ILE A 97 -1.46 6.15 1.07
C ILE A 97 -0.61 7.26 1.67
N GLN A 98 0.27 6.85 2.58
CA GLN A 98 1.27 7.71 3.18
C GLN A 98 2.66 7.12 2.94
N TRP A 99 3.49 7.86 2.20
CA TRP A 99 4.89 7.52 1.98
C TRP A 99 5.70 7.92 3.20
N LEU A 100 6.54 7.00 3.65
CA LEU A 100 7.32 7.09 4.87
C LEU A 100 8.77 6.73 4.59
N THR A 101 9.67 7.22 5.42
CA THR A 101 11.04 6.73 5.45
C THR A 101 11.08 5.31 6.04
N SER A 102 12.16 4.56 5.80
CA SER A 102 12.32 3.20 6.33
C SER A 102 12.11 3.17 7.85
N ASN A 103 12.68 4.15 8.56
CA ASN A 103 12.57 4.27 10.01
C ASN A 103 11.11 4.52 10.47
N GLU A 104 10.36 5.38 9.77
CA GLU A 104 8.94 5.62 10.09
C GLU A 104 8.07 4.40 9.79
N ALA A 105 8.31 3.71 8.67
CA ALA A 105 7.59 2.48 8.33
C ALA A 105 7.87 1.36 9.34
N GLU A 106 9.10 1.25 9.83
CA GLU A 106 9.46 0.33 10.92
C GLU A 106 8.76 0.69 12.24
N GLN A 107 8.64 1.97 12.57
CA GLN A 107 7.88 2.42 13.74
C GLN A 107 6.40 2.06 13.63
N GLN A 108 5.78 2.27 12.46
CA GLN A 108 4.39 1.86 12.21
C GLN A 108 4.21 0.35 12.35
N ARG A 109 5.18 -0.45 11.92
CA ARG A 109 5.17 -1.90 12.09
C ARG A 109 5.28 -2.35 13.55
N ASN A 110 5.96 -1.58 14.40
CA ASN A 110 6.23 -1.92 15.80
C ASN A 110 5.21 -1.33 16.79
N LEU A 111 4.34 -0.43 16.33
CA LEU A 111 3.13 -0.03 17.06
C LEU A 111 2.14 -1.20 17.01
N GLU A 112 2.19 -2.09 18.00
CA GLU A 112 1.16 -3.10 18.31
C GLU A 112 0.27 -2.62 19.46
#